data_AF-A0A3B0TCK6-F1
#
_entry.id   AF-A0A3B0TCK6-F1
#
_cell.length_a   1.000
_cell.length_b   1.000
_cell.length_c   1.000
_cell.angle_alpha   90.00
_cell.angle_beta   90.00
_cell.angle_gamma   90.00
#
_symmetry.space_group_name_H-M   'P 1'
#
loop_
_entity.id
_entity.type
_entity.pdbx_description
1 polymer ?
#
loop_
_entity_poly.entity_id
_entity_poly.type
_entity_poly.pdbx_seq_one_letter_code
_entity_poly.pdbx_strand_id
1 'polypeptide(L)' 'MDFQPVLESDYVLLRALQNVDLEPLYQVAKDPMIWEQHHLSEEFKTRIRKILFRIN' A
#
# COMPACT_ATOMS: atom_id res chain seq x y z
N MET A 1 -6.80 -19.28 7.31
CA MET A 1 -5.45 -19.66 7.76
C MET A 1 -4.53 -18.53 7.38
N ASP A 2 -3.80 -17.97 8.34
CA ASP A 2 -2.83 -16.92 8.06
C ASP A 2 -1.53 -17.56 7.57
N PHE A 3 -1.19 -17.30 6.30
CA PHE A 3 -0.05 -17.91 5.62
C PHE A 3 1.27 -17.18 5.88
N GLN A 4 1.23 -16.00 6.50
CA GLN A 4 2.38 -15.15 6.74
C GLN A 4 2.70 -15.12 8.24
N PRO A 5 3.95 -15.37 8.66
CA PRO A 5 4.34 -15.26 10.05
C PRO A 5 4.33 -13.79 10.51
N VAL A 6 4.13 -13.60 11.81
CA VAL A 6 4.42 -12.32 12.45
C VAL A 6 5.91 -12.29 12.81
N LEU A 7 6.61 -11.23 12.41
CA LEU A 7 8.01 -10.99 12.75
C LEU A 7 8.10 -9.68 13.53
N GLU A 8 8.89 -9.65 14.59
CA GLU A 8 9.03 -8.47 15.46
C GLU A 8 10.48 -8.26 15.87
N SER A 9 10.85 -7.00 16.01
CA SER A 9 12.12 -6.50 16.55
C SER A 9 11.87 -5.23 17.34
N ASP A 10 12.90 -4.66 17.96
CA ASP A 10 12.82 -3.40 18.70
C ASP A 10 12.33 -2.20 17.87
N TYR A 11 12.43 -2.27 16.53
CA TYR A 11 12.13 -1.15 15.63
C TYR A 11 10.93 -1.38 14.73
N VAL A 12 10.59 -2.64 14.44
CA VAL A 12 9.64 -2.98 13.38
C VAL A 12 8.83 -4.21 13.76
N LEU A 13 7.53 -4.12 13.54
CA LEU A 13 6.58 -5.22 13.54
C LEU A 13 6.10 -5.46 12.10
N LEU A 14 6.31 -6.68 11.59
CA LEU A 14 5.73 -7.17 10.35
C LEU A 14 4.64 -8.20 10.67
N ARG A 15 3.41 -7.87 10.32
CA ARG A 15 2.25 -8.75 10.50
C ARG A 15 1.34 -8.71 9.28
N ALA A 16 0.43 -9.67 9.19
CA ALA A 16 -0.65 -9.63 8.21
C ALA A 16 -1.47 -8.34 8.38
N LEU A 17 -1.92 -7.79 7.25
CA LEU A 17 -2.79 -6.62 7.22
C LEU A 17 -4.14 -6.94 7.86
N GLN A 18 -4.64 -6.01 8.64
CA GLN A 18 -5.97 -6.02 9.22
C GLN A 18 -6.81 -4.89 8.62
N ASN A 19 -8.13 -4.99 8.74
CA ASN A 19 -9.05 -3.98 8.19
C ASN A 19 -8.76 -2.56 8.70
N VAL A 20 -8.30 -2.44 9.95
CA VAL A 20 -7.94 -1.16 10.57
C VAL A 20 -6.72 -0.48 9.92
N ASP A 21 -5.88 -1.23 9.22
CA ASP A 21 -4.68 -0.71 8.56
C ASP A 21 -4.99 -0.12 7.17
N LEU A 22 -6.12 -0.52 6.57
CA LEU A 22 -6.44 -0.19 5.18
C LEU A 22 -6.60 1.32 4.95
N GLU A 23 -7.29 2.01 5.86
CA GLU A 23 -7.53 3.45 5.73
C GLU A 23 -6.22 4.26 5.89
N PRO A 24 -5.40 4.07 6.94
CA PRO A 24 -4.08 4.70 7.03
C PRO A 24 -3.18 4.43 5.82
N LEU A 25 -3.14 3.19 5.32
CA LEU A 25 -2.36 2.82 4.14
C LEU A 25 -2.87 3.51 2.88
N TYR A 26 -4.18 3.62 2.71
CA TYR A 26 -4.80 4.36 1.61
C TYR A 26 -4.45 5.85 1.65
N GLN A 27 -4.51 6.49 2.83
CA GLN A 27 -4.18 7.90 3.00
C GLN A 27 -2.73 8.23 2.65
N VAL A 28 -1.80 7.29 2.85
CA VAL A 28 -0.42 7.41 2.36
C VAL A 28 -0.38 7.15 0.86
N ALA A 29 -0.93 6.03 0.40
CA ALA A 29 -0.87 5.62 -1.00
C ALA A 29 -1.55 6.60 -1.96
N LYS A 30 -2.46 7.47 -1.49
CA LYS A 30 -3.11 8.50 -2.30
C LYS A 30 -2.25 9.67 -2.71
N ASP A 31 -1.08 9.84 -2.11
CA ASP A 31 -0.14 10.87 -2.52
C ASP A 31 0.45 10.52 -3.91
N PRO A 32 0.20 11.33 -4.95
CA PRO A 32 0.73 11.08 -6.29
C PRO A 32 2.26 11.09 -6.35
N MET A 33 2.93 11.82 -5.46
CA MET A 33 4.40 11.96 -5.43
C MET A 33 5.08 10.65 -5.04
N ILE A 34 4.43 9.81 -4.22
CA ILE A 34 4.94 8.47 -3.90
C ILE A 34 5.09 7.66 -5.20
N TRP A 35 4.13 7.77 -6.12
CA TRP A 35 4.13 7.03 -7.38
C TRP A 35 5.06 7.59 -8.45
N GLU A 36 5.41 8.88 -8.38
CA GLU A 36 6.36 9.49 -9.30
C GLU A 36 7.76 8.91 -9.13
N GLN A 37 8.15 8.58 -7.89
CA GLN A 37 9.46 8.03 -7.56
C GLN A 37 9.59 6.52 -7.84
N HIS A 38 8.49 5.81 -8.07
CA HIS A 38 8.52 4.36 -8.30
C HIS A 38 9.01 4.01 -9.71
N HIS A 39 9.92 3.03 -9.83
CA HIS A 39 10.45 2.49 -11.09
C HIS A 39 9.46 1.57 -11.86
N LEU A 40 8.17 1.88 -11.79
CA LEU A 40 7.12 1.17 -12.53
C LEU A 40 6.93 1.82 -13.89
N SER A 41 6.46 1.05 -14.88
CA SER A 41 6.07 1.66 -16.17
C SER A 41 4.90 2.63 -15.97
N GLU A 42 4.82 3.66 -16.81
CA GLU A 42 3.75 4.66 -16.74
C GLU A 42 2.35 4.03 -16.93
N GLU A 43 2.26 2.95 -17.70
CA GLU A 43 1.02 2.15 -17.84
C GLU A 43 0.62 1.53 -16.50
N PHE A 44 1.57 0.95 -15.77
CA PHE A 44 1.31 0.31 -14.50
C PHE A 44 0.97 1.34 -13.41
N LYS A 45 1.69 2.48 -13.36
CA LYS A 45 1.36 3.61 -12.47
C LYS A 45 -0.06 4.12 -12.73
N THR A 46 -0.45 4.29 -14.00
CA THR A 46 -1.80 4.70 -14.39
C THR A 46 -2.85 3.68 -13.94
N ARG A 47 -2.57 2.38 -14.10
CA ARG A 47 -3.48 1.31 -13.66
C ARG A 47 -3.69 1.32 -12.15
N ILE A 48 -2.61 1.46 -11.38
CA ILE A 48 -2.67 1.51 -9.91
C ILE A 48 -3.41 2.75 -9.44
N ARG A 49 -3.15 3.94 -10.02
CA ARG A 49 -3.92 5.16 -9.73
C ARG A 49 -5.41 4.96 -9.99
N LYS A 50 -5.79 4.32 -11.09
CA LYS A 50 -7.21 4.02 -11.40
C LYS A 50 -7.84 3.02 -10.43
N ILE A 51 -7.07 2.08 -9.87
CA ILE A 51 -7.58 1.09 -8.91
C ILE A 51 -7.75 1.72 -7.53
N LEU A 52 -6.76 2.52 -7.10
CA LEU A 52 -6.77 3.16 -5.78
C LEU A 52 -7.73 4.35 -5.72
N PHE A 53 -7.83 5.17 -6.77
CA PHE A 53 -8.57 6.45 -6.73
C PHE A 53 -9.88 6.47 -7.50
N ARG A 54 -10.40 5.31 -7.95
CA ARG A 54 -11.76 5.25 -8.49
C ARG A 54 -12.77 5.15 -7.36
N ILE A 55 -13.29 6.27 -6.86
CA ILE A 55 -14.70 6.41 -6.44
C ILE A 55 -15.19 7.84 -6.75
N ASN A 56 -16.33 7.90 -7.46
CA ASN A 56 -17.28 9.01 -7.77
C ASN A 56 -16.86 10.48 -7.58
#